data_AF-A0A7X0P2R9-F1
#
_entry.id   AF-A0A7X0P2R9-F1
#
_cell.length_a   1.000
_cell.length_b   1.000
_cell.length_c   1.000
_cell.angle_alpha   90.00
_cell.angle_beta   90.00
_cell.angle_gamma   90.00
#
_symmetry.space_group_name_H-M   'P 1'
#
loop_
_entity.id
_entity.type
_entity.pdbx_description
1 polymer ?
#
loop_
_entity_poly.entity_id
_entity_poly.type
_entity_poly.pdbx_seq_one_letter_code
_entity_poly.pdbx_strand_id
1 'polypeptide(L)'
;MLRASFERVLASGDCAPDLLLLQRYDIEVPGRAGEFAERYWSVASCPLQGRDGTVRGLVVRLQEVNRRLRGAEARQRRMAEELREMVRRQRTPCSR
;
A
#
# COMPACT_ATOMS: atom_id res chain seq x y z
N MET A 1 -1.90 -14.63 -4.40
CA MET A 1 -0.82 -13.61 -4.34
C MET A 1 -0.01 -13.72 -3.05
N LEU A 2 -0.64 -13.58 -1.87
CA LEU A 2 0.05 -13.65 -0.58
C LEU A 2 0.74 -14.99 -0.30
N ARG A 3 0.04 -16.11 -0.54
CA ARG A 3 0.63 -17.46 -0.39
C ARG A 3 1.92 -17.63 -1.19
N ALA A 4 1.92 -17.21 -2.46
CA ALA A 4 3.11 -17.29 -3.31
C ALA A 4 4.26 -16.39 -2.82
N SER A 5 3.94 -15.26 -2.17
CA SER A 5 4.94 -14.42 -1.51
C SER A 5 5.60 -15.16 -0.35
N PHE A 6 4.80 -15.79 0.51
CA PHE A 6 5.33 -16.59 1.62
C PHE A 6 6.15 -17.78 1.15
N GLU A 7 5.67 -18.50 0.14
CA GLU A 7 6.39 -19.66 -0.44
C GLU A 7 7.75 -19.25 -0.99
N ARG A 8 7.88 -18.08 -1.65
CA ARG A 8 9.16 -17.56 -2.11
C ARG A 8 10.13 -17.28 -0.96
N VAL A 9 9.66 -16.58 0.08
CA VAL A 9 10.52 -16.23 1.23
C VAL A 9 10.97 -17.47 1.99
N LEU A 10 10.10 -18.48 2.12
CA LEU A 10 10.43 -19.76 2.73
C LEU A 10 11.42 -20.57 1.88
N ALA A 11 11.32 -20.48 0.55
CA ALA A 11 12.17 -21.25 -0.36
C ALA A 11 13.58 -20.65 -0.56
N SER A 12 13.70 -19.32 -0.62
CA SER A 12 15.01 -18.69 -0.87
C SER A 12 15.89 -18.62 0.39
N GLY A 13 15.27 -18.47 1.56
CA GLY A 13 16.00 -18.20 2.79
C GLY A 13 16.73 -16.86 2.80
N ASP A 14 16.52 -16.00 1.79
CA ASP A 14 17.18 -14.71 1.66
C ASP A 14 16.70 -13.73 2.73
N CYS A 15 17.63 -12.98 3.33
CA CYS A 15 17.29 -11.93 4.31
C CYS A 15 16.54 -10.72 3.73
N ALA A 16 16.36 -10.66 2.40
CA ALA A 16 15.64 -9.58 1.74
C ALA A 16 14.11 -9.75 1.93
N PRO A 17 13.39 -8.70 2.40
CA PRO A 17 11.94 -8.75 2.53
C PRO A 17 11.25 -8.91 1.16
N ASP A 18 10.27 -9.81 1.08
CA ASP A 18 9.28 -9.76 0.00
C ASP A 18 8.19 -8.75 0.35
N LEU A 19 7.90 -7.86 -0.60
CA LEU A 19 7.03 -6.70 -0.40
C LEU A 19 5.80 -6.79 -1.32
N LEU A 20 4.62 -6.73 -0.71
CA LEU A 20 3.37 -6.47 -1.39
C LEU A 20 2.88 -5.08 -0.97
N LEU A 21 3.18 -4.07 -1.80
CA LEU A 21 3.02 -2.65 -1.44
C LEU A 21 1.55 -2.22 -1.31
N LEU A 22 0.64 -2.86 -2.03
CA LEU A 22 -0.77 -2.49 -2.04
C LEU A 22 -1.67 -3.71 -2.27
N GLN A 23 -1.95 -4.44 -1.19
CA GLN A 23 -2.88 -5.56 -1.18
C GLN A 23 -4.24 -5.10 -0.66
N ARG A 24 -5.31 -5.29 -1.44
CA ARG A 24 -6.68 -5.13 -0.93
C ARG A 24 -7.02 -6.32 -0.02
N TYR A 25 -7.50 -6.02 1.18
CA TYR A 25 -8.00 -6.98 2.15
C TYR A 25 -9.07 -6.32 3.00
N ASP A 26 -10.33 -6.64 2.70
CA ASP A 26 -11.48 -6.01 3.33
C ASP A 26 -11.70 -6.62 4.72
N ILE A 27 -11.98 -5.78 5.72
CA ILE A 27 -12.25 -6.22 7.09
C ILE A 27 -13.72 -6.04 7.41
N GLU A 28 -14.32 -7.00 8.10
CA GLU A 28 -15.69 -6.87 8.56
C GLU A 28 -15.83 -5.69 9.54
N VAL A 29 -16.90 -4.94 9.39
CA VAL A 29 -17.19 -3.79 10.25
C VAL A 29 -17.68 -4.30 11.61
N PRO A 30 -17.01 -3.93 12.72
CA PRO A 30 -17.44 -4.37 14.04
C PRO A 30 -18.90 -4.00 14.31
N GLY A 31 -19.70 -4.99 14.70
CA GLY A 31 -21.12 -4.82 15.00
C GLY A 31 -22.05 -4.79 13.77
N ARG A 32 -21.54 -5.02 12.56
CA ARG A 32 -22.34 -5.08 11.33
C ARG A 32 -21.98 -6.31 10.51
N ALA A 33 -22.56 -7.43 10.89
CA ALA A 33 -22.30 -8.73 10.26
C ALA A 33 -22.57 -8.67 8.75
N GLY A 34 -21.60 -9.11 7.95
CA GLY A 34 -21.67 -9.11 6.49
C GLY A 34 -21.34 -7.78 5.81
N GLU A 35 -21.09 -6.70 6.55
CA GLU A 35 -20.59 -5.44 5.99
C GLU A 35 -19.05 -5.42 6.07
N PHE A 36 -18.39 -5.23 4.93
CA PHE A 36 -16.93 -5.19 4.85
C PHE A 36 -16.44 -3.80 4.45
N ALA A 37 -15.49 -3.27 5.21
CA ALA A 37 -14.80 -2.03 4.88
C ALA A 37 -13.65 -2.31 3.90
N GLU A 38 -13.68 -1.65 2.74
CA GLU A 38 -12.57 -1.72 1.78
C GLU A 38 -11.28 -1.17 2.41
N ARG A 39 -10.25 -2.02 2.48
CA ARG A 39 -8.96 -1.64 3.07
C ARG A 39 -7.78 -2.11 2.24
N TYR A 40 -6.74 -1.28 2.25
CA TYR A 40 -5.49 -1.53 1.58
C TYR A 40 -4.36 -1.67 2.60
N TRP A 41 -3.52 -2.67 2.36
CA TRP A 41 -2.45 -3.08 3.23
C TRP A 41 -1.13 -3.12 2.48
N SER A 42 -0.09 -2.63 3.14
CA SER A 42 1.29 -2.94 2.79
C SER A 42 1.75 -4.12 3.64
N VAL A 43 2.27 -5.15 2.98
CA VAL A 43 2.77 -6.37 3.60
C VAL A 43 4.26 -6.48 3.34
N ALA A 44 5.04 -6.71 4.39
CA ALA A 44 6.45 -7.06 4.29
C ALA A 44 6.68 -8.39 5.02
N SER A 45 7.33 -9.33 4.36
CA SER A 45 7.60 -10.68 4.90
C SER A 45 9.09 -10.98 4.81
N CYS A 46 9.70 -11.34 5.93
CA CYS A 46 11.11 -11.77 6.00
C CYS A 46 11.21 -13.19 6.58
N PRO A 47 12.21 -14.00 6.19
CA PRO A 47 12.41 -15.28 6.82
C PRO A 47 12.99 -15.09 8.22
N LEU A 48 12.55 -15.94 9.15
CA LEU A 48 13.16 -16.08 10.46
C LEU A 48 14.20 -17.20 10.37
N GLN A 49 15.48 -16.84 10.38
CA GLN A 49 16.57 -17.81 10.31
C GLN A 49 16.99 -18.30 11.70
N GLY A 50 17.25 -19.61 11.81
CA GLY A 50 17.92 -20.22 12.96
C GLY A 50 19.43 -19.98 12.93
N ARG A 51 20.11 -20.32 14.03
CA ARG A 51 21.59 -20.19 14.13
C ARG A 51 22.35 -21.06 13.12
N ASP A 52 21.69 -22.08 12.59
CA ASP A 52 22.19 -23.00 11.57
C ASP A 52 21.89 -22.53 10.13
N GLY A 53 21.34 -21.33 9.95
CA GLY A 53 20.96 -20.79 8.65
C GLY A 53 19.65 -21.37 8.09
N THR A 54 18.97 -22.25 8.82
CA THR A 54 17.70 -22.83 8.39
C THR A 54 16.54 -21.85 8.60
N VAL A 55 15.59 -21.80 7.67
CA VAL A 55 14.36 -21.01 7.85
C VAL A 55 13.44 -21.71 8.84
N ARG A 56 13.15 -21.04 9.96
CA ARG A 56 12.28 -21.53 11.03
C ARG A 56 10.87 -20.96 10.95
N GLY A 57 10.66 -19.94 10.13
CA GLY A 57 9.36 -19.31 9.94
C GLY A 57 9.46 -17.99 9.19
N LEU A 58 8.43 -17.15 9.36
CA LEU A 58 8.32 -15.84 8.74
C LEU A 58 8.01 -14.78 9.80
N VAL A 59 8.61 -13.61 9.66
CA VAL A 59 8.15 -12.38 10.32
C VAL A 59 7.37 -11.58 9.30
N VAL A 60 6.09 -11.32 9.59
CA VAL A 60 5.20 -10.58 8.69
C VAL A 60 4.78 -9.28 9.36
N ARG A 61 4.99 -8.17 8.66
CA ARG A 61 4.49 -6.85 9.04
C ARG A 61 3.33 -6.47 8.13
N LEU A 62 2.18 -6.18 8.74
CA LEU A 62 0.99 -5.68 8.06
C LEU A 62 0.76 -4.21 8.46
N GLN A 63 0.56 -3.35 7.47
CA GLN A 63 0.23 -1.94 7.71
C GLN A 63 -0.95 -1.50 6.85
N GLU A 64 -2.03 -1.04 7.47
CA GLU A 64 -3.11 -0.37 6.75
C GLU A 64 -2.59 0.98 6.20
N VAL A 65 -2.79 1.22 4.90
CA VAL A 65 -2.28 2.42 4.20
C VAL A 65 -3.38 3.35 3.67
N ASN A 66 -4.65 3.06 3.93
CA ASN A 66 -5.79 3.85 3.43
C ASN A 66 -5.68 5.36 3.67
N ARG A 67 -5.28 5.77 4.88
CA ARG A 67 -5.14 7.21 5.22
C ARG A 67 -4.06 7.88 4.36
N ARG A 68 -2.98 7.15 4.04
CA ARG A 68 -1.90 7.66 3.19
C ARG A 68 -2.37 7.79 1.74
N LEU A 69 -3.11 6.80 1.24
CA LEU A 69 -3.73 6.83 -0.09
C LEU A 69 -4.66 8.04 -0.23
N ARG A 70 -5.64 8.17 0.68
CA ARG A 70 -6.57 9.32 0.70
C ARG A 70 -5.85 10.66 0.76
N GLY A 71 -4.77 10.75 1.54
CA GLY A 71 -3.95 11.95 1.62
C GLY A 71 -3.21 12.27 0.31
N ALA A 72 -2.69 11.24 -0.39
CA ALA A 72 -2.03 11.39 -1.68
C ALA A 72 -3.01 11.82 -2.77
N GLU A 73 -4.19 11.20 -2.84
CA GLU A 73 -5.27 11.58 -3.75
C GLU A 73 -5.71 13.03 -3.56
N ALA A 74 -5.91 13.45 -2.30
CA ALA A 74 -6.29 14.82 -1.99
C ALA A 74 -5.22 15.83 -2.43
N ARG A 75 -3.92 15.51 -2.26
CA ARG A 75 -2.82 16.35 -2.76
C ARG A 75 -2.81 16.42 -4.29
N GLN A 76 -2.99 15.28 -4.96
CA GLN A 76 -3.01 15.21 -6.42
C GLN A 76 -4.17 16.02 -7.01
N ARG A 77 -5.36 15.97 -6.39
CA ARG A 77 -6.52 16.78 -6.78
C ARG A 77 -6.24 18.27 -6.67
N ARG A 78 -5.68 18.72 -5.53
CA ARG A 78 -5.31 20.13 -5.33
C ARG A 78 -4.31 20.63 -6.38
N MET A 79 -3.25 19.87 -6.62
CA MET A 79 -2.28 20.24 -7.66
C MET A 79 -2.90 20.31 -9.06
N ALA A 80 -3.82 19.38 -9.38
CA ALA A 80 -4.52 19.39 -10.66
C ALA A 80 -5.47 20.60 -10.80
N GLU A 81 -6.13 21.01 -9.72
CA GLU A 81 -6.98 22.21 -9.68
C GLU A 81 -6.16 23.47 -9.87
N GLU A 82 -5.04 23.60 -9.14
CA GLU A 82 -4.09 24.71 -9.28
C GLU A 82 -3.54 24.82 -10.71
N LEU A 83 -3.13 23.70 -11.30
CA LEU A 83 -2.65 23.67 -12.69
C LEU A 83 -3.75 24.10 -13.68
N ARG A 84 -4.98 23.64 -13.47
CA ARG A 84 -6.14 24.05 -14.31
C ARG A 84 -6.40 25.54 -14.19
N GLU A 85 -6.29 26.12 -12.99
CA GLU A 85 -6.40 27.56 -12.80
C GLU A 85 -5.29 28.33 -13.49
N MET A 86 -4.03 27.90 -13.36
CA MET A 86 -2.89 28.52 -14.03
C MET A 86 -3.08 28.55 -15.54
N VAL A 87 -3.49 27.43 -16.14
CA VAL A 87 -3.80 27.34 -17.58
C VAL A 87 -4.95 28.28 -17.96
N ARG A 88 -5.99 28.39 -17.13
CA ARG A 88 -7.11 29.33 -17.35
C ARG A 88 -6.62 30.78 -17.32
N ARG A 89 -5.78 31.15 -16.36
CA ARG A 89 -5.23 32.51 -16.23
C ARG A 89 -4.34 32.89 -17.41
N GLN A 90 -3.50 31.97 -17.90
CA GLN A 90 -2.67 32.21 -19.09
C GLN A 90 -3.46 32.32 -20.39
N ARG A 91 -4.62 31.65 -20.48
CA ARG A 91 -5.53 31.74 -21.64
C ARG A 91 -6.46 32.96 -21.60
N THR A 92 -6.48 33.71 -20.50
CA THR A 92 -7.22 34.97 -20.43
C THR A 92 -6.38 36.01 -21.17
N PRO A 93 -6.83 36.60 -22.29
CA PRO A 93 -6.01 37.52 -23.06
C PRO A 93 -5.65 38.70 -22.16
N CYS A 94 -4.36 38.99 -22.02
CA CYS A 94 -3.91 40.23 -21.41
C CYS A 94 -4.44 41.37 -22.30
N SER A 95 -5.50 42.04 -21.87
CA SER A 95 -6.05 43.18 -22.60
C SER A 95 -5.33 44.46 -22.20
N ARG A 96 -4.65 45.04 -23.20
CA ARG A 96 -3.99 46.36 -23.29
C ARG A 96 -2.53 46.43 -22.91
#